data_AF-K5WWI4-F1
#
_entry.id   AF-K5WWI4-F1
#
_cell.length_a   1.000
_cell.length_b   1.000
_cell.length_c   1.000
_cell.angle_alpha   90.00
_cell.angle_beta   90.00
_cell.angle_gamma   90.00
#
_symmetry.space_group_name_H-M   'P 1'
#
loop_
_entity.id
_entity.type
_entity.pdbx_description
1 polymer ?
#
loop_
_entity_poly.entity_id
_entity_poly.type
_entity_poly.pdbx_seq_one_letter_code
_entity_poly.pdbx_strand_id
1 'polypeptide(L)'
;MKFFSLLCLSTIAIATPLGSRQSQPQGIDVSGFQPNVDFNQVKANGISFAFIKATEGTTFRSDTFSNQYTGATNAGIIRGAYHFAHPDSSSGAAQANFFIDNGGGWTNDVGITLPGALDIEYNPNGPECYGLSASAMVSWAKDFSNTYKARTGRAPVIYSTTDWWTTCTGNSADFAENPLWIAHFASSIGTLPAGWDFATFWQYADSGPNPGDQDLFNGDAAGLKR
;
A
#
# COMPACT_ATOMS: atom_id res chain seq x y z
N MET A 1 43.09 51.43 34.77
CA MET A 1 43.16 50.46 33.66
C MET A 1 42.74 49.08 34.17
N LYS A 2 41.53 48.63 33.83
CA LYS A 2 41.13 47.22 33.88
C LYS A 2 40.25 46.95 32.66
N PHE A 3 40.80 46.26 31.68
CA PHE A 3 40.09 45.81 30.48
C PHE A 3 39.25 44.58 30.86
N PHE A 4 37.93 44.65 30.66
CA PHE A 4 37.07 43.48 30.67
C PHE A 4 37.03 42.90 29.25
N SER A 5 37.59 41.71 29.10
CA SER A 5 37.56 40.94 27.85
C SER A 5 36.18 40.26 27.73
N LEU A 6 35.42 40.60 26.69
CA LEU A 6 34.16 39.95 26.36
C LEU A 6 34.47 38.65 25.60
N LEU A 7 34.34 37.49 26.24
CA LEU A 7 34.37 36.20 25.56
C LEU A 7 33.03 36.02 24.84
N CYS A 8 33.03 36.15 23.52
CA CYS A 8 31.89 35.78 22.69
C CYS A 8 31.96 34.26 22.46
N LEU A 9 31.13 33.48 23.17
CA LEU A 9 30.94 32.07 22.85
C LEU A 9 30.10 31.97 21.56
N SER A 10 30.74 31.68 20.45
CA SER A 10 30.09 31.24 19.22
C SER A 10 29.60 29.80 19.40
N THR A 11 28.30 29.63 19.60
CA THR A 11 27.65 28.33 19.51
C THR A 11 27.66 27.86 18.06
N ILE A 12 28.46 26.84 17.76
CA ILE A 12 28.39 26.11 16.49
C ILE A 12 27.12 25.27 16.54
N ALA A 13 26.09 25.68 15.79
CA ALA A 13 24.94 24.84 15.52
C ALA A 13 25.40 23.70 14.61
N ILE A 14 25.50 22.48 15.16
CA ILE A 14 25.68 21.28 14.35
C ILE A 14 24.35 21.07 13.62
N ALA A 15 24.28 21.49 12.36
CA ALA A 15 23.19 21.09 11.49
C ALA A 15 23.27 19.58 11.31
N THR A 16 22.37 18.84 11.95
CA THR A 16 22.11 17.45 11.58
C THR A 16 21.81 17.42 10.08
N PRO A 17 22.43 16.54 9.29
CA PRO A 17 22.04 16.39 7.90
C PRO A 17 20.56 16.01 7.95
N LEU A 18 19.69 16.88 7.41
CA LEU A 18 18.32 16.52 7.11
C LEU A 18 18.46 15.29 6.22
N GLY A 19 18.14 14.10 6.75
CA GLY A 19 18.10 12.87 5.97
C GLY A 19 17.36 13.18 4.69
N SER A 20 17.93 12.79 3.55
CA SER A 20 17.40 13.13 2.24
C SER A 20 15.88 12.93 2.26
N ARG A 21 15.11 13.99 2.00
CA ARG A 21 13.70 13.81 1.68
C ARG A 21 13.70 12.94 0.43
N GLN A 22 13.46 11.64 0.58
CA GLN A 22 13.14 10.80 -0.56
C GLN A 22 11.92 11.45 -1.20
N SER A 23 12.12 12.01 -2.40
CA SER A 23 11.06 12.62 -3.20
C SER A 23 10.10 11.57 -3.76
N GLN A 24 10.42 10.29 -3.56
CA GLN A 24 9.63 9.09 -3.83
C GLN A 24 10.07 7.99 -2.85
N PRO A 25 9.44 7.87 -1.66
CA PRO A 25 9.69 6.78 -0.74
C PRO A 25 9.60 5.43 -1.46
N GLN A 26 10.58 4.55 -1.20
CA GLN A 26 10.57 3.18 -1.72
C GLN A 26 9.81 2.26 -0.76
N GLY A 27 9.08 1.30 -1.35
CA GLY A 27 8.33 0.29 -0.63
C GLY A 27 8.55 -1.10 -1.20
N ILE A 28 7.96 -2.07 -0.50
CA ILE A 28 7.80 -3.43 -0.98
C ILE A 28 6.38 -3.89 -0.70
N ASP A 29 5.94 -4.96 -1.34
CA ASP A 29 4.85 -5.76 -0.83
C ASP A 29 5.21 -7.25 -0.78
N VAL A 30 4.70 -7.91 0.26
CA VAL A 30 5.08 -9.29 0.59
C VAL A 30 3.88 -10.12 1.02
N SER A 31 4.02 -11.42 0.90
CA SER A 31 3.00 -12.39 1.27
C SER A 31 3.62 -13.65 1.88
N GLY A 32 2.85 -14.74 1.94
CA GLY A 32 3.36 -16.06 2.31
C GLY A 32 4.46 -16.59 1.38
N PHE A 33 4.64 -16.00 0.19
CA PHE A 33 5.76 -16.33 -0.71
C PHE A 33 7.12 -15.83 -0.18
N GLN A 34 7.13 -14.88 0.75
CA GLN A 34 8.32 -14.40 1.46
C GLN A 34 8.21 -14.73 2.96
N PRO A 35 8.29 -16.01 3.35
CA PRO A 35 7.95 -16.42 4.72
C PRO A 35 8.90 -15.87 5.80
N ASN A 36 10.14 -15.52 5.43
CA ASN A 36 11.18 -15.03 6.34
C ASN A 36 11.76 -13.70 5.83
N VAL A 37 11.09 -12.59 6.13
CA VAL A 37 11.57 -11.25 5.76
C VAL A 37 12.40 -10.66 6.91
N ASP A 38 13.65 -10.29 6.64
CA ASP A 38 14.46 -9.48 7.55
C ASP A 38 14.11 -8.00 7.38
N PHE A 39 13.14 -7.52 8.18
CA PHE A 39 12.69 -6.13 8.10
C PHE A 39 13.75 -5.10 8.56
N ASN A 40 14.73 -5.51 9.36
CA ASN A 40 15.84 -4.61 9.72
C ASN A 40 16.76 -4.39 8.52
N GLN A 41 17.06 -5.45 7.76
CA GLN A 41 17.81 -5.32 6.52
C GLN A 41 17.02 -4.53 5.46
N VAL A 42 15.71 -4.78 5.32
CA VAL A 42 14.82 -4.02 4.44
C VAL A 42 14.86 -2.52 4.79
N LYS A 43 14.76 -2.19 6.08
CA LYS A 43 14.88 -0.80 6.54
C LYS A 43 16.27 -0.20 6.25
N ALA A 44 17.34 -0.97 6.48
CA ALA A 44 18.70 -0.55 6.21
C ALA A 44 18.94 -0.29 4.70
N ASN A 45 18.22 -0.99 3.82
CA ASN A 45 18.21 -0.77 2.38
C ASN A 45 17.44 0.50 1.95
N GLY A 46 16.85 1.24 2.90
CA GLY A 46 16.13 2.48 2.63
C GLY A 46 14.64 2.34 2.34
N ILE A 47 14.07 1.13 2.51
CA ILE A 47 12.63 0.90 2.37
C ILE A 47 11.87 1.61 3.50
N SER A 48 10.84 2.35 3.09
CA SER A 48 10.08 3.25 3.95
C SER A 48 8.68 2.71 4.26
N PHE A 49 8.08 1.94 3.35
CA PHE A 49 6.80 1.29 3.59
C PHE A 49 6.74 -0.16 3.12
N ALA A 50 5.73 -0.90 3.61
CA ALA A 50 5.40 -2.22 3.12
C ALA A 50 3.88 -2.47 3.08
N PHE A 51 3.37 -3.11 2.02
CA PHE A 51 2.07 -3.76 2.04
C PHE A 51 2.23 -5.27 2.30
N ILE A 52 1.34 -5.86 3.10
CA ILE A 52 1.49 -7.24 3.57
C ILE A 52 0.19 -7.99 3.39
N LYS A 53 0.21 -9.14 2.69
CA LYS A 53 -1.00 -9.94 2.43
C LYS A 53 -1.60 -10.42 3.75
N ALA A 54 -2.82 -10.01 4.04
CA ALA A 54 -3.55 -10.46 5.23
C ALA A 54 -4.53 -11.59 4.91
N THR A 55 -5.31 -11.42 3.84
CA THR A 55 -6.46 -12.29 3.54
C THR A 55 -6.67 -12.47 2.05
N GLU A 56 -7.42 -13.51 1.70
CA GLU A 56 -7.85 -13.78 0.34
C GLU A 56 -9.26 -14.40 0.37
N GLY A 57 -10.19 -13.83 -0.41
CA GLY A 57 -11.60 -14.21 -0.35
C GLY A 57 -12.18 -14.16 1.07
N THR A 58 -13.02 -15.12 1.44
CA THR A 58 -13.60 -15.17 2.81
C THR A 58 -13.09 -16.32 3.66
N THR A 59 -12.06 -17.02 3.19
CA THR A 59 -11.64 -18.31 3.78
C THR A 59 -10.15 -18.36 4.08
N PHE A 60 -9.32 -17.61 3.35
CA PHE A 60 -7.87 -17.66 3.54
C PHE A 60 -7.38 -16.50 4.40
N ARG A 61 -6.56 -16.84 5.39
CA ARG A 61 -5.77 -15.89 6.19
C ARG A 61 -4.31 -16.26 6.03
N SER A 62 -3.46 -15.26 5.83
CA SER A 62 -2.03 -15.48 5.69
C SER A 62 -1.41 -15.82 7.06
N ASP A 63 -0.86 -17.03 7.17
CA ASP A 63 -0.17 -17.47 8.39
C ASP A 63 1.10 -16.65 8.69
N THR A 64 1.66 -15.98 7.69
CA THR A 64 2.86 -15.13 7.84
C THR A 64 2.52 -13.69 8.21
N PHE A 65 1.27 -13.25 8.02
CA PHE A 65 0.86 -11.84 8.16
C PHE A 65 1.27 -11.26 9.52
N SER A 66 0.91 -11.92 10.62
CA SER A 66 1.17 -11.40 11.97
C SER A 66 2.67 -11.17 12.24
N ASN A 67 3.51 -12.11 11.80
CA ASN A 67 4.96 -12.01 11.96
C ASN A 67 5.53 -10.91 11.07
N GLN A 68 5.07 -10.83 9.82
CA GLN A 68 5.53 -9.81 8.88
C GLN A 68 5.10 -8.40 9.32
N TYR A 69 3.86 -8.22 9.73
CA TYR A 69 3.31 -6.95 10.19
C TYR A 69 4.01 -6.45 11.47
N THR A 70 4.26 -7.35 12.41
CA THR A 70 5.04 -7.04 13.63
C THR A 70 6.50 -6.72 13.30
N GLY A 71 7.12 -7.48 12.40
CA GLY A 71 8.50 -7.25 11.95
C GLY A 71 8.68 -5.87 11.31
N ALA A 72 7.79 -5.51 10.38
CA ALA A 72 7.77 -4.19 9.76
C ALA A 72 7.58 -3.06 10.80
N THR A 73 6.64 -3.26 11.73
CA THR A 73 6.39 -2.31 12.83
C THR A 73 7.64 -2.08 13.68
N ASN A 74 8.30 -3.16 14.12
CA ASN A 74 9.50 -3.09 14.96
C ASN A 74 10.71 -2.46 14.25
N ALA A 75 10.82 -2.63 12.94
CA ALA A 75 11.84 -1.99 12.12
C ALA A 75 11.54 -0.50 11.80
N GLY A 76 10.39 0.03 12.22
CA GLY A 76 9.98 1.41 11.91
C GLY A 76 9.63 1.62 10.45
N ILE A 77 9.06 0.61 9.80
CA ILE A 77 8.52 0.67 8.44
C ILE A 77 7.02 1.01 8.53
N ILE A 78 6.57 1.97 7.71
CA ILE A 78 5.14 2.29 7.56
C ILE A 78 4.47 1.11 6.87
N ARG A 79 3.38 0.58 7.40
CA ARG A 79 2.83 -0.69 6.93
C ARG A 79 1.33 -0.64 6.70
N GLY A 80 0.90 -1.29 5.62
CA GLY A 80 -0.48 -1.57 5.30
C GLY A 80 -0.69 -3.07 5.13
N ALA A 81 -1.95 -3.49 5.19
CA ALA A 81 -2.34 -4.84 4.83
C ALA A 81 -3.02 -4.82 3.45
N TYR A 82 -3.02 -5.94 2.73
CA TYR A 82 -3.84 -6.09 1.54
C TYR A 82 -4.68 -7.36 1.54
N HIS A 83 -5.75 -7.30 0.76
CA HIS A 83 -6.74 -8.36 0.57
C HIS A 83 -6.82 -8.76 -0.90
N PHE A 84 -6.52 -10.02 -1.21
CA PHE A 84 -6.70 -10.56 -2.56
C PHE A 84 -8.16 -10.93 -2.81
N ALA A 85 -8.78 -10.26 -3.77
CA ALA A 85 -10.20 -10.37 -4.05
C ALA A 85 -10.57 -11.68 -4.75
N HIS A 86 -11.73 -12.22 -4.38
CA HIS A 86 -12.43 -13.25 -5.15
C HIS A 86 -13.89 -12.84 -5.40
N PRO A 87 -14.16 -11.91 -6.34
CA PRO A 87 -15.49 -11.35 -6.56
C PRO A 87 -16.60 -12.36 -6.92
N ASP A 88 -16.21 -13.54 -7.40
CA ASP A 88 -17.08 -14.69 -7.67
C ASP A 88 -17.54 -15.46 -6.42
N SER A 89 -16.83 -15.32 -5.30
CA SER A 89 -17.05 -16.16 -4.11
C SER A 89 -18.06 -15.59 -3.11
N SER A 90 -18.24 -14.27 -3.06
CA SER A 90 -19.02 -13.56 -2.04
C SER A 90 -19.19 -12.07 -2.39
N SER A 91 -19.95 -11.30 -1.62
CA SER A 91 -20.08 -9.86 -1.85
C SER A 91 -18.83 -9.08 -1.43
N GLY A 92 -18.69 -7.86 -1.96
CA GLY A 92 -17.60 -6.94 -1.59
C GLY A 92 -17.63 -6.62 -0.10
N ALA A 93 -18.82 -6.41 0.48
CA ALA A 93 -18.98 -6.19 1.91
C ALA A 93 -18.52 -7.39 2.76
N ALA A 94 -18.77 -8.63 2.31
CA ALA A 94 -18.34 -9.82 3.05
C ALA A 94 -16.81 -9.90 3.10
N GLN A 95 -16.14 -9.67 1.98
CA GLN A 95 -14.68 -9.66 1.91
C GLN A 95 -14.05 -8.46 2.64
N ALA A 96 -14.65 -7.27 2.57
CA ALA A 96 -14.19 -6.12 3.34
C ALA A 96 -14.26 -6.36 4.85
N ASN A 97 -15.35 -6.97 5.34
CA ASN A 97 -15.48 -7.33 6.74
C ASN A 97 -14.43 -8.37 7.15
N PHE A 98 -14.29 -9.44 6.36
CA PHE A 98 -13.31 -10.48 6.61
C PHE A 98 -11.89 -9.93 6.63
N PHE A 99 -11.55 -9.05 5.69
CA PHE A 99 -10.26 -8.38 5.65
C PHE A 99 -10.02 -7.55 6.92
N ILE A 100 -10.94 -6.66 7.28
CA ILE A 100 -10.80 -5.79 8.45
C ILE A 100 -10.63 -6.61 9.73
N ASP A 101 -11.43 -7.66 9.90
CA ASP A 101 -11.43 -8.50 11.11
C ASP A 101 -10.17 -9.36 11.23
N ASN A 102 -9.36 -9.48 10.16
CA ASN A 102 -8.19 -10.35 10.10
C ASN A 102 -6.91 -9.61 9.65
N GLY A 103 -6.81 -8.30 9.93
CA GLY A 103 -5.56 -7.55 9.76
C GLY A 103 -5.65 -6.32 8.85
N GLY A 104 -6.77 -6.16 8.14
CA GLY A 104 -7.04 -5.01 7.26
C GLY A 104 -7.50 -3.74 7.95
N GLY A 105 -7.64 -3.75 9.28
CA GLY A 105 -8.05 -2.57 10.03
C GLY A 105 -7.07 -1.40 9.88
N TRP A 106 -7.59 -0.18 10.03
CA TRP A 106 -6.78 1.02 10.07
C TRP A 106 -6.96 1.74 11.40
N THR A 107 -5.88 2.28 11.94
CA THR A 107 -5.91 3.15 13.12
C THR A 107 -5.01 4.35 12.87
N ASN A 108 -5.34 5.49 13.49
CA ASN A 108 -4.51 6.69 13.40
C ASN A 108 -3.35 6.63 14.40
N ASP A 109 -2.46 5.64 14.26
CA ASP A 109 -1.33 5.38 15.16
C ASP A 109 -0.10 6.25 14.85
N VAL A 110 -0.33 7.53 14.55
CA VAL A 110 0.72 8.55 14.29
C VAL A 110 1.55 8.20 13.05
N GLY A 111 0.87 7.86 11.95
CA GLY A 111 1.46 7.78 10.61
C GLY A 111 2.30 6.53 10.34
N ILE A 112 1.99 5.42 11.01
CA ILE A 112 2.62 4.11 10.75
C ILE A 112 1.66 3.14 10.04
N THR A 113 0.33 3.26 10.19
CA THR A 113 -0.67 2.44 9.45
C THR A 113 -1.13 3.10 8.16
N LEU A 114 -0.85 2.47 7.02
CA LEU A 114 -1.48 2.78 5.75
C LEU A 114 -2.92 2.26 5.72
N PRO A 115 -3.85 2.91 5.01
CA PRO A 115 -5.14 2.31 4.68
C PRO A 115 -4.93 0.93 4.02
N GLY A 116 -5.79 -0.03 4.33
CA GLY A 116 -5.74 -1.35 3.71
C GLY A 116 -5.98 -1.28 2.20
N ALA A 117 -5.36 -2.20 1.47
CA ALA A 117 -5.52 -2.30 0.02
C ALA A 117 -6.47 -3.44 -0.38
N LEU A 118 -7.32 -3.15 -1.35
CA LEU A 118 -8.05 -4.13 -2.15
C LEU A 118 -7.17 -4.48 -3.36
N ASP A 119 -6.64 -5.69 -3.39
CA ASP A 119 -5.97 -6.27 -4.53
C ASP A 119 -7.04 -6.96 -5.40
N ILE A 120 -7.35 -6.34 -6.54
CA ILE A 120 -8.39 -6.78 -7.46
C ILE A 120 -7.82 -6.83 -8.88
N GLU A 121 -7.48 -8.04 -9.30
CA GLU A 121 -6.70 -8.28 -10.51
C GLU A 121 -7.09 -9.61 -11.19
N TYR A 122 -6.22 -10.13 -12.07
CA TYR A 122 -6.48 -11.36 -12.82
C TYR A 122 -6.84 -12.52 -11.91
N ASN A 123 -7.94 -13.22 -12.20
CA ASN A 123 -8.26 -14.46 -11.50
C ASN A 123 -7.19 -15.53 -11.79
N PRO A 124 -6.49 -16.06 -10.77
CA PRO A 124 -5.40 -17.02 -10.97
C PRO A 124 -5.88 -18.41 -11.41
N ASN A 125 -7.16 -18.74 -11.17
CA ASN A 125 -7.70 -20.09 -11.34
C ASN A 125 -9.07 -20.10 -12.02
N GLY A 126 -9.36 -19.13 -12.89
CA GLY A 126 -10.68 -19.00 -13.50
C GLY A 126 -10.74 -17.99 -14.64
N PRO A 127 -11.96 -17.56 -15.05
CA PRO A 127 -12.11 -16.49 -16.01
C PRO A 127 -11.47 -15.21 -15.47
N GLU A 128 -10.76 -14.47 -16.33
CA GLU A 128 -10.01 -13.25 -15.98
C GLU A 128 -10.77 -12.28 -15.07
N CYS A 129 -12.04 -12.01 -15.40
CA CYS A 129 -12.93 -11.12 -14.64
C CYS A 129 -13.86 -11.88 -13.67
N TYR A 130 -13.43 -13.06 -13.19
CA TYR A 130 -14.17 -13.91 -12.25
C TYR A 130 -15.58 -14.30 -12.73
N GLY A 131 -15.79 -14.31 -14.05
CA GLY A 131 -17.11 -14.59 -14.65
C GLY A 131 -18.14 -13.47 -14.47
N LEU A 132 -17.74 -12.30 -13.98
CA LEU A 132 -18.61 -11.14 -13.80
C LEU A 132 -18.65 -10.27 -15.06
N SER A 133 -19.77 -9.58 -15.24
CA SER A 133 -19.84 -8.43 -16.15
C SER A 133 -19.14 -7.21 -15.54
N ALA A 134 -18.74 -6.26 -16.39
CA ALA A 134 -18.12 -5.02 -15.94
C ALA A 134 -18.94 -4.26 -14.87
N SER A 135 -20.26 -4.15 -15.06
CA SER A 135 -21.14 -3.47 -14.10
C SER A 135 -21.28 -4.23 -12.78
N ALA A 136 -21.25 -5.57 -12.81
CA ALA A 136 -21.25 -6.39 -11.61
C ALA A 136 -19.91 -6.24 -10.84
N MET A 137 -18.78 -6.23 -11.56
CA MET A 137 -17.46 -5.99 -10.95
C MET A 137 -17.38 -4.61 -10.29
N VAL A 138 -17.83 -3.56 -10.98
CA VAL A 138 -17.91 -2.19 -10.40
C VAL A 138 -18.80 -2.16 -9.17
N SER A 139 -19.95 -2.83 -9.20
CA SER A 139 -20.86 -2.89 -8.04
C SER A 139 -20.20 -3.61 -6.85
N TRP A 140 -19.47 -4.70 -7.12
CA TRP A 140 -18.74 -5.45 -6.11
C TRP A 140 -17.61 -4.63 -5.46
N ALA A 141 -16.79 -3.97 -6.28
CA ALA A 141 -15.67 -3.14 -5.79
C ALA A 141 -16.17 -1.91 -4.99
N LYS A 142 -17.31 -1.33 -5.38
CA LYS A 142 -17.99 -0.27 -4.60
C LYS A 142 -18.48 -0.78 -3.25
N ASP A 143 -19.09 -1.97 -3.22
CA ASP A 143 -19.57 -2.58 -1.98
C ASP A 143 -18.42 -2.84 -0.99
N PHE A 144 -17.29 -3.35 -1.49
CA PHE A 144 -16.06 -3.49 -0.70
C PHE A 144 -15.57 -2.13 -0.19
N SER A 145 -15.38 -1.15 -1.08
CA SER A 145 -14.82 0.16 -0.73
C SER A 145 -15.68 0.93 0.26
N ASN A 146 -17.00 0.91 0.07
CA ASN A 146 -17.94 1.59 0.96
C ASN A 146 -17.98 0.91 2.34
N THR A 147 -17.99 -0.42 2.39
CA THR A 147 -17.94 -1.16 3.65
C THR A 147 -16.65 -0.90 4.40
N TYR A 148 -15.52 -0.92 3.69
CA TYR A 148 -14.21 -0.62 4.28
C TYR A 148 -14.17 0.80 4.86
N LYS A 149 -14.59 1.80 4.06
CA LYS A 149 -14.65 3.21 4.47
C LYS A 149 -15.59 3.44 5.65
N ALA A 150 -16.74 2.77 5.68
CA ALA A 150 -17.68 2.88 6.80
C ALA A 150 -17.09 2.34 8.11
N ARG A 151 -16.27 1.29 8.05
CA ARG A 151 -15.68 0.66 9.24
C ARG A 151 -14.37 1.30 9.71
N THR A 152 -13.58 1.86 8.80
CA THR A 152 -12.24 2.38 9.12
C THR A 152 -12.13 3.90 9.04
N GLY A 153 -13.10 4.56 8.41
CA GLY A 153 -13.03 5.99 8.10
C GLY A 153 -12.02 6.33 6.99
N ARG A 154 -11.55 5.34 6.22
CA ARG A 154 -10.61 5.51 5.09
C ARG A 154 -11.10 4.74 3.87
N ALA A 155 -11.01 5.32 2.68
CA ALA A 155 -11.17 4.53 1.46
C ALA A 155 -9.99 3.54 1.36
N PRO A 156 -10.22 2.27 0.97
CA PRO A 156 -9.12 1.36 0.74
C PRO A 156 -8.32 1.82 -0.49
N VAL A 157 -7.02 1.52 -0.48
CA VAL A 157 -6.19 1.61 -1.69
C VAL A 157 -6.70 0.56 -2.67
N ILE A 158 -6.78 0.87 -3.97
CA ILE A 158 -7.10 -0.13 -5.00
C ILE A 158 -5.80 -0.50 -5.71
N TYR A 159 -5.41 -1.77 -5.59
CA TYR A 159 -4.35 -2.37 -6.37
C TYR A 159 -4.94 -3.06 -7.61
N SER A 160 -4.37 -2.78 -8.79
CA SER A 160 -4.73 -3.44 -10.06
C SER A 160 -3.71 -3.14 -11.16
N THR A 161 -3.96 -3.66 -12.38
CA THR A 161 -3.31 -3.21 -13.61
C THR A 161 -4.26 -2.37 -14.46
N THR A 162 -3.74 -1.49 -15.32
CA THR A 162 -4.58 -0.67 -16.21
C THR A 162 -5.37 -1.55 -17.19
N ASP A 163 -4.76 -2.63 -17.64
CA ASP A 163 -5.36 -3.62 -18.53
C ASP A 163 -6.55 -4.33 -17.87
N TRP A 164 -6.32 -4.95 -16.70
CA TRP A 164 -7.38 -5.64 -15.97
C TRP A 164 -8.52 -4.69 -15.60
N TRP A 165 -8.19 -3.48 -15.13
CA TRP A 165 -9.21 -2.48 -14.79
C TRP A 165 -10.05 -2.09 -16.01
N THR A 166 -9.41 -1.86 -17.16
CA THR A 166 -10.10 -1.52 -18.41
C THR A 166 -11.03 -2.65 -18.83
N THR A 167 -10.52 -3.88 -18.84
CA THR A 167 -11.24 -5.08 -19.29
C THR A 167 -12.38 -5.44 -18.36
N CYS A 168 -12.12 -5.53 -17.05
CA CYS A 168 -13.04 -6.12 -16.09
C CYS A 168 -13.98 -5.11 -15.42
N THR A 169 -13.73 -3.80 -15.55
CA THR A 169 -14.64 -2.76 -15.02
C THR A 169 -15.26 -1.88 -16.09
N GLY A 170 -14.89 -2.08 -17.37
CA GLY A 170 -15.25 -1.16 -18.46
C GLY A 170 -14.55 0.19 -18.33
N ASN A 171 -13.36 0.20 -17.72
CA ASN A 171 -12.59 1.39 -17.38
C ASN A 171 -13.39 2.42 -16.56
N SER A 172 -14.03 1.96 -15.48
CA SER A 172 -14.88 2.81 -14.65
C SER A 172 -14.09 3.94 -13.98
N ALA A 173 -14.65 5.16 -14.01
CA ALA A 173 -14.09 6.36 -13.38
C ALA A 173 -14.64 6.63 -11.97
N ASP A 174 -15.49 5.74 -11.44
CA ASP A 174 -16.26 5.97 -10.21
C ASP A 174 -15.45 5.82 -8.91
N PHE A 175 -14.12 5.63 -8.99
CA PHE A 175 -13.25 5.28 -7.87
C PHE A 175 -12.16 6.34 -7.58
N ALA A 176 -12.34 7.57 -8.08
CA ALA A 176 -11.39 8.68 -7.90
C ALA A 176 -11.10 9.02 -6.41
N GLU A 177 -11.99 8.65 -5.48
CA GLU A 177 -11.76 8.82 -4.04
C GLU A 177 -10.80 7.77 -3.43
N ASN A 178 -10.64 6.63 -4.10
CA ASN A 178 -9.73 5.57 -3.66
C ASN A 178 -8.30 5.91 -4.11
N PRO A 179 -7.29 5.83 -3.23
CA PRO A 179 -5.90 5.88 -3.68
C PRO A 179 -5.61 4.73 -4.64
N LEU A 180 -4.99 5.02 -5.79
CA LEU A 180 -4.58 4.00 -6.75
C LEU A 180 -3.18 3.47 -6.42
N TRP A 181 -3.05 2.15 -6.38
CA TRP A 181 -1.80 1.42 -6.45
C TRP A 181 -1.78 0.67 -7.78
N ILE A 182 -0.94 1.09 -8.72
CA ILE A 182 -0.94 0.50 -10.06
C ILE A 182 0.27 -0.41 -10.24
N ALA A 183 0.06 -1.63 -10.74
CA ALA A 183 1.11 -2.50 -11.19
C ALA A 183 1.41 -2.27 -12.68
N HIS A 184 2.65 -1.92 -12.97
CA HIS A 184 3.17 -1.83 -14.33
C HIS A 184 4.69 -1.92 -14.31
N PHE A 185 5.22 -3.08 -14.72
CA PHE A 185 6.65 -3.40 -14.61
C PHE A 185 7.45 -2.80 -15.77
N ALA A 186 7.76 -1.51 -15.66
CA ALA A 186 8.41 -0.74 -16.70
C ALA A 186 9.26 0.41 -16.09
N SER A 187 10.01 1.12 -16.94
CA SER A 187 10.76 2.31 -16.52
C SER A 187 9.89 3.55 -16.31
N SER A 188 8.60 3.47 -16.65
CA SER A 188 7.62 4.56 -16.47
C SER A 188 6.23 3.99 -16.23
N ILE A 189 5.41 4.70 -15.48
CA ILE A 189 4.10 4.22 -15.00
C ILE A 189 3.05 3.98 -16.09
N GLY A 190 3.18 4.60 -17.27
CA GLY A 190 2.23 4.45 -18.37
C GLY A 190 0.87 5.13 -18.12
N THR A 191 -0.12 4.76 -18.92
CA THR A 191 -1.49 5.29 -18.83
C THR A 191 -2.21 4.73 -17.61
N LEU A 192 -2.88 5.59 -16.85
CA LEU A 192 -3.70 5.20 -15.71
C LEU A 192 -5.14 4.89 -16.12
N PRO A 193 -5.86 4.05 -15.35
CA PRO A 193 -7.29 3.86 -15.58
C PRO A 193 -8.07 5.15 -15.38
N ALA A 194 -9.26 5.23 -15.98
CA ALA A 194 -10.08 6.44 -15.91
C ALA A 194 -10.45 6.80 -14.46
N GLY A 195 -10.56 8.10 -14.18
CA GLY A 195 -10.90 8.62 -12.85
C GLY A 195 -9.70 8.92 -11.95
N TRP A 196 -8.51 8.40 -12.25
CA TRP A 196 -7.28 8.72 -11.53
C TRP A 196 -6.36 9.66 -12.31
N ASP A 197 -6.12 10.84 -11.75
CA ASP A 197 -5.14 11.80 -12.29
C ASP A 197 -3.68 11.39 -11.97
N PHE A 198 -3.50 10.60 -10.92
CA PHE A 198 -2.21 10.10 -10.47
C PHE A 198 -2.35 8.75 -9.76
N ALA A 199 -1.31 7.92 -9.80
CA ALA A 199 -1.19 6.79 -8.90
C ALA A 199 -0.59 7.26 -7.57
N THR A 200 -1.13 6.74 -6.47
CA THR A 200 -0.57 6.97 -5.12
C THR A 200 0.63 6.06 -4.88
N PHE A 201 0.53 4.80 -5.31
CA PHE A 201 1.60 3.83 -5.30
C PHE A 201 1.80 3.24 -6.69
N TRP A 202 3.04 2.87 -7.01
CA TRP A 202 3.40 2.21 -8.26
C TRP A 202 4.25 0.98 -7.95
N GLN A 203 3.72 -0.20 -8.24
CA GLN A 203 4.48 -1.44 -8.26
C GLN A 203 5.20 -1.52 -9.61
N TYR A 204 6.51 -1.27 -9.59
CA TYR A 204 7.31 -1.11 -10.80
C TYR A 204 8.13 -2.34 -11.17
N ALA A 205 8.18 -3.35 -10.28
CA ALA A 205 8.81 -4.64 -10.54
C ALA A 205 8.23 -5.72 -9.61
N ASP A 206 8.14 -6.96 -10.10
CA ASP A 206 7.75 -8.17 -9.35
C ASP A 206 8.92 -8.82 -8.58
N SER A 207 10.09 -8.18 -8.64
CA SER A 207 11.31 -8.67 -8.04
C SER A 207 12.37 -7.58 -8.01
N GLY A 208 13.31 -7.71 -7.10
CA GLY A 208 14.37 -6.73 -6.95
C GLY A 208 15.35 -7.07 -5.84
N PRO A 209 16.13 -6.08 -5.37
CA PRO A 209 17.11 -6.28 -4.30
C PRO A 209 16.47 -6.49 -2.92
N ASN A 210 15.17 -6.21 -2.74
CA ASN A 210 14.43 -6.46 -1.51
C ASN A 210 13.39 -7.58 -1.71
N PRO A 211 12.92 -8.26 -0.64
CA PRO A 211 11.92 -9.31 -0.76
C PRO A 211 10.60 -8.82 -1.37
N GLY A 212 9.97 -9.67 -2.17
CA GLY A 212 8.68 -9.38 -2.79
C GLY A 212 8.79 -8.37 -3.92
N ASP A 213 7.68 -7.72 -4.20
CA ASP A 213 7.57 -6.78 -5.30
C ASP A 213 8.09 -5.41 -4.85
N GLN A 214 8.44 -4.54 -5.79
CA GLN A 214 9.07 -3.25 -5.51
C GLN A 214 8.13 -2.10 -5.84
N ASP A 215 7.95 -1.21 -4.86
CA ASP A 215 7.00 -0.11 -4.94
C ASP A 215 7.63 1.27 -4.80
N LEU A 216 6.94 2.26 -5.35
CA LEU A 216 7.20 3.68 -5.14
C LEU A 216 5.94 4.39 -4.66
N PHE A 217 6.10 5.27 -3.68
CA PHE A 217 5.06 6.22 -3.29
C PHE A 217 5.19 7.52 -4.10
N ASN A 218 4.07 8.02 -4.60
CA ASN A 218 4.00 9.30 -5.29
C ASN A 218 3.86 10.45 -4.28
N GLY A 219 5.00 10.96 -3.80
CA GLY A 219 5.07 12.07 -2.86
C GLY A 219 6.33 12.00 -2.01
N ASP A 220 6.38 12.76 -0.92
CA ASP A 220 7.50 12.73 0.02
C ASP A 220 7.19 11.88 1.27
N ALA A 221 8.21 11.66 2.10
CA ALA A 221 8.07 10.89 3.34
C ALA A 221 7.06 11.50 4.34
N ALA A 222 6.75 12.80 4.25
CA ALA A 222 5.71 13.41 5.06
C ALA A 222 4.31 13.11 4.49
N GLY A 223 4.17 13.07 3.16
CA GLY A 223 2.96 12.62 2.48
C GLY A 223 2.60 11.18 2.80
N LEU A 224 3.59 10.29 2.82
CA LEU A 224 3.38 8.87 3.13
C LEU A 224 2.79 8.62 4.54
N LYS A 225 3.00 9.55 5.48
CA LYS A 225 2.51 9.45 6.87
C LYS A 225 1.09 9.96 7.08
N ARG A 226 0.46 10.56 6.07
CA ARG A 226 -0.84 11.24 6.18
C ARG A 226 -2.02 10.34 5.81
#